data_AF-A0A813YSC9-F1
#
_entry.id   AF-A0A813YSC9-F1
#
_cell.length_a   1.000
_cell.length_b   1.000
_cell.length_c   1.000
_cell.angle_alpha   90.00
_cell.angle_beta   90.00
_cell.angle_gamma   90.00
#
_symmetry.space_group_name_H-M   'P 1'
#
loop_
_entity.id
_entity.type
_entity.pdbx_description
1 polymer ?
#
loop_
_entity_poly.entity_id
_entity_poly.type
_entity_poly.pdbx_seq_one_letter_code
_entity_poly.pdbx_strand_id
1 'polypeptide(L)'
;MGILGAQHIADLLQNNTTLTTLNLKSNQIGASGAQCLADALQNNMSTKLTTLDLSCNDIEASGAQNLANLLRNNEVTFYCL
;
A
#
# COMPACT_ATOMS: atom_id res chain seq x y z
N MET A 1 2.04 10.50 -8.99
CA MET A 1 3.27 9.67 -8.87
C MET A 1 3.23 8.43 -9.78
N GLY A 2 2.04 7.96 -10.17
CA GLY A 2 1.89 6.85 -11.10
C GLY A 2 2.30 5.50 -10.49
N ILE A 3 2.22 4.46 -11.32
CA ILE A 3 2.63 3.10 -10.98
C ILE A 3 4.11 3.00 -10.56
N LEU A 4 5.01 3.69 -11.26
CA LEU A 4 6.45 3.64 -10.98
C LEU A 4 6.77 4.21 -9.58
N GLY A 5 6.08 5.27 -9.19
CA GLY A 5 6.19 5.82 -7.84
C GLY A 5 5.79 4.82 -6.77
N ALA A 6 4.68 4.13 -6.99
CA ALA A 6 4.19 3.11 -6.06
C ALA A 6 5.19 1.95 -5.92
N GLN A 7 5.85 1.54 -7.02
CA GLN A 7 6.92 0.53 -6.98
C GLN A 7 8.11 0.97 -6.13
N HIS A 8 8.61 2.20 -6.30
CA HIS A 8 9.73 2.69 -5.50
C HIS A 8 9.40 2.78 -4.01
N ILE A 9 8.15 3.14 -3.69
CA ILE A 9 7.67 3.14 -2.30
C ILE A 9 7.52 1.72 -1.78
N ALA A 10 7.03 0.78 -2.59
CA ALA A 10 6.94 -0.63 -2.22
C ALA A 10 8.33 -1.18 -1.86
N ASP A 11 9.36 -0.89 -2.67
CA ASP A 11 10.74 -1.32 -2.38
C ASP A 11 11.25 -0.75 -1.04
N LEU A 12 10.96 0.52 -0.75
CA LEU A 12 11.28 1.13 0.54
C LEU A 12 10.55 0.43 1.70
N LEU A 13 9.27 0.10 1.51
CA LEU A 13 8.43 -0.51 2.54
C LEU A 13 8.85 -1.93 2.90
N GLN A 14 9.51 -2.69 2.00
CA GLN A 14 9.95 -4.06 2.29
C GLN A 14 10.87 -4.17 3.51
N ASN A 15 11.66 -3.12 3.78
CA ASN A 15 12.64 -3.12 4.88
C ASN A 15 12.37 -2.03 5.92
N ASN A 16 11.27 -1.27 5.78
CA ASN A 16 10.97 -0.18 6.69
C ASN A 16 10.31 -0.69 7.97
N THR A 17 10.92 -0.40 9.13
CA THR A 17 10.42 -0.85 10.45
C THR A 17 10.09 0.32 11.37
N THR A 18 10.03 1.53 10.84
CA THR A 18 9.88 2.77 11.63
C THR A 18 8.66 3.59 11.22
N LEU A 19 8.24 3.51 9.97
CA LEU A 19 7.12 4.28 9.43
C LEU A 19 5.81 3.74 9.98
N THR A 20 5.00 4.62 10.57
CA THR A 20 3.68 4.30 11.12
C THR A 20 2.54 4.77 10.24
N THR A 21 2.76 5.84 9.46
CA THR A 21 1.75 6.44 8.60
C THR A 21 2.35 6.79 7.24
N LEU A 22 1.64 6.43 6.18
CA LEU A 22 1.99 6.75 4.80
C LEU A 22 0.77 7.31 4.08
N ASN A 23 0.90 8.54 3.57
CA ASN A 23 -0.15 9.19 2.78
C ASN A 23 0.27 9.27 1.32
N LEU A 24 -0.48 8.59 0.46
CA LEU A 24 -0.29 8.57 -0.99
C LEU A 24 -1.54 9.03 -1.73
N LYS A 25 -2.43 9.80 -1.08
CA LYS A 25 -3.65 10.31 -1.68
C LYS A 25 -3.40 11.03 -3.01
N SER A 26 -4.26 10.80 -3.99
CA SER A 26 -4.27 11.50 -5.29
C SER A 26 -2.98 11.37 -6.11
N ASN A 27 -2.41 10.16 -6.18
CA ASN A 27 -1.17 9.89 -6.89
C ASN A 27 -1.29 9.06 -8.17
N GLN A 28 -2.50 8.68 -8.61
CA GLN A 28 -2.75 7.85 -9.79
C GLN A 28 -1.97 6.52 -9.73
N ILE A 29 -2.00 5.86 -8.58
CA ILE A 29 -1.24 4.64 -8.33
C ILE A 29 -1.76 3.47 -9.17
N GLY A 30 -3.07 3.41 -9.42
CA GLY A 30 -3.70 2.33 -10.19
C GLY A 30 -3.74 1.00 -9.45
N ALA A 31 -4.41 0.01 -10.04
CA ALA A 31 -4.51 -1.33 -9.49
C ALA A 31 -3.14 -2.02 -9.29
N SER A 32 -2.27 -1.93 -10.30
CA SER A 32 -0.94 -2.54 -10.24
C SER A 32 -0.05 -1.92 -9.18
N GLY A 33 -0.12 -0.60 -8.99
CA GLY A 33 0.64 0.07 -7.94
C GLY A 33 0.14 -0.30 -6.54
N ALA A 34 -1.18 -0.43 -6.36
CA ALA A 34 -1.77 -0.91 -5.12
C ALA A 34 -1.36 -2.36 -4.82
N GLN A 35 -1.26 -3.21 -5.84
CA GLN A 35 -0.72 -4.56 -5.70
C GLN A 35 0.74 -4.55 -5.22
N CYS A 36 1.61 -3.76 -5.84
CA CYS A 36 3.00 -3.66 -5.42
C CYS A 36 3.14 -3.24 -3.94
N LEU A 37 2.35 -2.26 -3.50
CA LEU A 37 2.33 -1.84 -2.11
C LEU A 37 1.83 -2.95 -1.18
N ALA A 38 0.81 -3.70 -1.61
CA ALA A 38 0.27 -4.81 -0.83
C ALA A 38 1.31 -5.93 -0.64
N ASP A 39 1.99 -6.32 -1.72
CA ASP A 39 3.02 -7.37 -1.70
C ASP A 39 4.22 -6.97 -0.83
N ALA A 40 4.67 -5.71 -0.91
CA ALA A 40 5.77 -5.22 -0.08
C ALA A 40 5.43 -5.25 1.42
N LEU A 41 4.22 -4.83 1.79
CA LEU A 41 3.77 -4.88 3.18
C LEU A 41 3.54 -6.31 3.66
N GLN A 42 3.07 -7.20 2.79
CA GLN A 42 2.89 -8.62 3.13
C GLN A 42 4.22 -9.31 3.45
N ASN A 43 5.30 -8.92 2.76
CA ASN A 43 6.64 -9.47 2.95
C ASN A 43 7.38 -8.85 4.14
N ASN A 44 6.99 -7.65 4.58
CA ASN A 44 7.61 -6.99 5.72
C ASN A 44 6.92 -7.37 7.05
N MET A 45 7.35 -8.49 7.63
CA MET A 45 6.83 -9.01 8.91
C MET A 45 7.12 -8.12 10.13
N SER A 46 7.99 -7.11 10.00
CA SER A 46 8.36 -6.17 11.07
C SER A 46 7.84 -4.75 10.81
N THR A 47 6.93 -4.59 9.86
CA THR A 47 6.34 -3.29 9.56
C THR A 47 5.64 -2.72 10.78
N LYS A 48 5.84 -1.42 11.02
CA LYS A 48 5.09 -0.65 12.03
C LYS A 48 4.00 0.20 11.38
N LEU A 49 3.78 0.04 10.07
CA LEU A 49 2.82 0.83 9.34
C LEU A 49 1.42 0.46 9.80
N THR A 50 0.74 1.37 10.49
CA THR A 50 -0.64 1.17 10.94
C THR A 50 -1.63 1.89 10.05
N THR A 51 -1.18 2.90 9.29
CA THR A 51 -2.04 3.71 8.43
C THR A 51 -1.44 3.87 7.04
N LEU A 52 -2.20 3.47 6.01
CA LEU A 52 -1.92 3.76 4.61
C LEU A 52 -3.13 4.42 3.95
N ASP A 53 -2.97 5.67 3.51
CA ASP A 53 -3.99 6.41 2.76
C ASP A 53 -3.72 6.33 1.26
N LEU A 54 -4.60 5.64 0.54
CA LEU A 54 -4.60 5.48 -0.91
C LEU A 54 -5.80 6.16 -1.56
N SER A 55 -6.46 7.08 -0.86
CA SER A 55 -7.63 7.80 -1.38
C SER A 55 -7.36 8.44 -2.76
N CYS A 56 -8.34 8.42 -3.66
CA CYS A 56 -8.29 9.07 -4.97
C CYS A 56 -7.13 8.58 -5.87
N ASN A 57 -6.83 7.28 -5.89
CA ASN A 57 -5.72 6.71 -6.67
C ASN A 57 -6.12 5.79 -7.82
N ASP A 58 -7.41 5.67 -8.12
CA ASP A 58 -7.94 4.76 -9.15
C ASP A 58 -7.40 3.33 -8.97
N ILE A 59 -7.39 2.82 -7.73
CA ILE A 59 -6.84 1.49 -7.44
C ILE A 59 -7.69 0.34 -8.00
N GLU A 60 -8.89 0.65 -8.49
CA GLU A 60 -9.87 -0.28 -9.05
C GLU A 60 -10.28 -1.41 -8.06
N ALA A 61 -11.21 -2.25 -8.47
CA ALA A 61 -11.69 -3.37 -7.65
C ALA A 61 -10.57 -4.41 -7.38
N SER A 62 -9.69 -4.63 -8.35
CA SER A 62 -8.57 -5.57 -8.24
C SER A 62 -7.51 -5.10 -7.23
N GLY A 63 -7.14 -3.82 -7.25
CA GLY A 63 -6.24 -3.25 -6.25
C GLY A 63 -6.85 -3.26 -4.85
N ALA A 64 -8.15 -2.95 -4.73
CA ALA A 64 -8.86 -3.06 -3.45
C ALA A 64 -8.89 -4.50 -2.91
N GLN A 65 -9.08 -5.49 -3.78
CA GLN A 65 -9.03 -6.91 -3.40
C GLN A 65 -7.64 -7.32 -2.86
N ASN A 66 -6.56 -6.86 -3.50
CA ASN A 66 -5.20 -7.13 -3.04
C ASN A 66 -4.93 -6.53 -1.66
N LEU A 67 -5.36 -5.28 -1.43
CA LEU A 67 -5.25 -4.63 -0.12
C LEU A 67 -6.12 -5.33 0.94
N ALA A 68 -7.31 -5.82 0.58
CA ALA A 68 -8.16 -6.59 1.48
C ALA A 68 -7.52 -7.94 1.89
N ASN A 69 -6.82 -8.60 0.96
CA ASN A 69 -6.09 -9.82 1.27
C ASN A 69 -4.93 -9.55 2.24
N LEU A 70 -4.26 -8.41 2.12
CA LEU A 70 -3.22 -7.99 3.05
C LEU A 70 -3.77 -7.78 4.48
N LEU A 71 -4.95 -7.16 4.62
CA LEU A 71 -5.64 -6.96 5.91
C LEU A 71 -5.94 -8.26 6.64
N ARG A 72 -6.16 -9.36 5.91
CA ARG A 72 -6.42 -10.66 6.52
C ARG A 72 -5.22 -11.18 7.30
N ASN A 73 -4.02 -10.79 6.90
CA ASN A 73 -2.77 -11.30 7.43
C ASN A 73 -2.00 -10.25 8.28
N ASN A 74 -2.41 -8.98 8.28
CA ASN A 74 -1.70 -7.88 8.95
C ASN A 74 -2.66 -6.90 9.63
N GLU A 75 -2.22 -6.27 10.73
CA GLU A 75 -2.96 -5.24 11.48
C GLU A 75 -2.80 -3.81 10.88
N VAL A 76 -2.76 -3.68 9.56
CA VAL A 76 -2.70 -2.35 8.91
C VAL A 76 -4.11 -1.81 8.71
N THR A 77 -4.36 -0.51 8.81
CA THR A 77 -5.63 0.11 8.42
C THR A 77 -5.45 0.87 7.11
N PHE A 78 -6.26 0.54 6.09
CA PHE A 78 -6.25 1.22 4.78
C PHE A 78 -7.44 2.17 4.62
N TYR A 79 -7.18 3.34 4.06
CA TYR A 79 -8.22 4.25 3.54
C TYR A 79 -8.16 4.23 2.00
N CYS A 80 -9.22 3.72 1.36
CA CYS A 80 -9.23 3.38 -0.07
C CYS A 80 -10.26 4.16 -0.93
N LEU A 81 -10.58 5.42 -0.59
CA LEU A 81 -11.59 6.23 -1.33
C LEU A 81 -10.97 7.20 -2.33
#